data_AF-A0A625U0T9-F1
#
_entry.id   AF-A0A625U0T9-F1
#
_cell.length_a   1.000
_cell.length_b   1.000
_cell.length_c   1.000
_cell.angle_alpha   90.00
_cell.angle_beta   90.00
_cell.angle_gamma   90.00
#
_symmetry.space_group_name_H-M   'P 1'
#
loop_
_entity.id
_entity.type
_entity.pdbx_description
1 polymer ?
#
loop_
_entity_poly.entity_id
_entity_poly.type
_entity_poly.pdbx_seq_one_letter_code
_entity_poly.pdbx_strand_id
1 'polypeptide(L)' 'QVIVNGQDGSADLVDTDSQVYLTGLADKGELTVKWGAQQCRVNYQLPAHKGIAGLYQMSGLCR' A
#
# COMPACT_ATOMS: atom_id res chain seq x y z
N GLN A 1 -6.17 -0.61 8.66
CA GLN A 1 -6.73 -0.20 7.36
C GLN A 1 -5.69 0.58 6.57
N VAL A 2 -5.59 0.35 5.26
CA VAL A 2 -4.76 1.09 4.31
C VAL A 2 -5.68 1.71 3.26
N ILE A 3 -5.54 3.02 3.04
CA ILE A 3 -6.32 3.81 2.08
C ILE A 3 -5.37 4.35 1.03
N VAL A 4 -5.77 4.33 -0.23
CA VAL A 4 -5.01 4.92 -1.33
C VAL A 4 -5.48 6.35 -1.54
N ASN A 5 -4.60 7.34 -1.34
CA ASN A 5 -5.02 8.74 -1.39
C ASN A 5 -5.37 9.14 -2.82
N GLY A 6 -6.58 9.69 -3.02
CA GLY A 6 -7.06 10.11 -4.33
C GLY A 6 -7.67 8.99 -5.19
N GLN A 7 -7.87 7.79 -4.64
CA GLN A 7 -8.58 6.69 -5.31
C GLN A 7 -9.65 6.11 -4.37
N ASP A 8 -10.75 5.62 -4.94
CA ASP A 8 -11.74 4.87 -4.19
C ASP A 8 -11.23 3.44 -3.93
N GLY A 9 -11.01 3.11 -2.66
CA GLY A 9 -10.59 1.78 -2.24
C GLY A 9 -9.83 1.77 -0.91
N SER A 10 -10.05 0.72 -0.13
CA SER A 10 -9.28 0.43 1.09
C SER A 10 -8.97 -1.05 1.16
N ALA A 11 -7.79 -1.39 1.65
CA ALA A 11 -7.43 -2.76 2.02
C ALA A 11 -7.15 -2.84 3.51
N ASP A 12 -7.36 -4.01 4.08
CA ASP A 12 -6.99 -4.27 5.46
C ASP A 12 -5.61 -4.91 5.53
N LEU A 13 -4.90 -4.59 6.61
CA LEU A 13 -3.59 -5.18 6.91
C LEU A 13 -3.80 -6.67 7.15
N VAL A 14 -3.15 -7.48 6.34
CA VAL A 14 -3.21 -8.93 6.44
C VAL A 14 -2.04 -9.38 7.30
N ASP A 15 -2.37 -9.82 8.52
CA ASP A 15 -1.52 -10.60 9.41
C ASP A 15 -0.32 -9.90 10.10
N THR A 16 0.34 -10.62 11.01
CA THR A 16 1.50 -10.20 11.82
C THR A 16 2.70 -9.73 11.02
N ASP A 17 2.78 -10.08 9.73
CA ASP A 17 3.87 -9.68 8.83
C ASP A 17 3.66 -8.30 8.19
N SER A 18 2.58 -7.58 8.54
CA SER A 18 2.29 -6.22 8.06
C SER A 18 2.20 -6.10 6.52
N GLN A 19 1.66 -7.13 5.85
CA GLN A 19 1.53 -7.16 4.39
C GLN A 19 0.12 -6.78 3.94
N VAL A 20 0.01 -6.12 2.78
CA VAL A 20 -1.27 -5.76 2.15
C VAL A 20 -1.22 -6.02 0.66
N TYR A 21 -2.33 -6.50 0.11
CA TYR A 21 -2.53 -6.62 -1.33
C TYR A 21 -3.44 -5.51 -1.82
N LEU A 22 -2.96 -4.77 -2.81
CA LEU A 22 -3.66 -3.63 -3.41
C LEU A 22 -3.73 -3.85 -4.92
N THR A 23 -4.86 -3.49 -5.52
CA THR A 23 -5.10 -3.57 -6.97
C THR A 23 -5.58 -2.24 -7.50
N GLY A 24 -5.32 -1.93 -8.77
CA GLY A 24 -5.78 -0.68 -9.40
C GLY A 24 -4.99 0.57 -8.99
N LEU A 25 -3.80 0.39 -8.42
CA LEU A 25 -2.90 1.50 -8.08
C LEU A 25 -2.34 2.16 -9.33
N ALA A 26 -2.15 3.47 -9.27
CA ALA A 26 -1.28 4.17 -10.20
C ALA A 26 0.19 3.75 -9.99
N ASP A 27 1.06 4.07 -10.95
CA ASP A 27 2.51 3.77 -10.82
C ASP A 27 3.14 4.43 -9.59
N LYS A 28 2.59 5.54 -9.10
CA LYS A 28 3.05 6.25 -7.90
C LYS A 28 1.90 6.95 -7.19
N GLY A 29 2.05 7.13 -5.89
CA GLY A 29 1.08 7.84 -5.07
C GLY A 29 1.43 7.85 -3.58
N GLU A 30 0.43 8.12 -2.76
CA GLU A 30 0.53 8.13 -1.29
C GLU A 30 -0.52 7.19 -0.70
N LEU A 31 -0.12 6.39 0.28
CA LEU A 31 -1.01 5.55 1.09
C LEU A 31 -1.17 6.19 2.47
N THR A 32 -2.38 6.12 3.01
CA THR A 32 -2.66 6.40 4.42
C THR A 32 -2.90 5.10 5.15
N VAL A 33 -2.03 4.76 6.10
CA VAL A 33 -2.19 3.59 6.97
C VAL A 33 -2.80 4.05 8.29
N LYS A 34 -3.87 3.38 8.76
CA LYS A 34 -4.58 3.70 10.00
C LYS A 34 -4.71 2.47 10.89
N TRP A 35 -4.41 2.64 12.18
CA TRP A 35 -4.63 1.66 13.23
C TRP A 35 -5.08 2.35 14.52
N GLY A 36 -6.31 2.05 14.98
CA GLY A 36 -6.91 2.77 16.09
C GLY A 36 -6.98 4.28 15.84
N ALA A 37 -6.45 5.08 16.77
CA ALA A 37 -6.34 6.53 16.66
C ALA A 37 -5.07 7.01 15.92
N GLN A 38 -4.16 6.10 15.57
CA GLN A 38 -2.90 6.41 14.92
C GLN A 38 -3.03 6.28 13.41
N GLN A 39 -2.29 7.13 12.68
CA GLN A 39 -2.18 7.06 11.24
C GLN A 39 -0.77 7.46 10.80
N CYS A 40 -0.35 6.95 9.66
CA CYS A 40 0.88 7.38 9.00
C CYS A 40 0.72 7.41 7.49
N ARG A 41 1.67 8.08 6.83
CA ARG A 41 1.70 8.20 5.37
C ARG A 41 2.90 7.49 4.77
N VAL A 42 2.67 6.87 3.62
CA VAL A 42 3.69 6.15 2.86
C VAL A 42 3.61 6.59 1.40
N ASN A 43 4.66 7.24 0.93
CA ASN A 43 4.82 7.48 -0.51
C ASN A 43 5.32 6.21 -1.19
N TYR A 44 4.70 5.84 -2.30
CA TYR A 44 5.03 4.62 -3.04
C TYR A 44 5.30 4.89 -4.51
N GLN A 45 6.13 4.03 -5.09
CA GLN A 45 6.42 3.96 -6.52
C GLN A 45 6.50 2.47 -6.89
N LEU A 46 5.61 2.01 -7.78
CA LEU A 46 5.63 0.66 -8.32
C LEU A 46 6.97 0.41 -9.03
N PRO A 47 7.63 -0.74 -8.78
CA PRO A 47 8.80 -1.15 -9.55
C PRO A 47 8.51 -1.18 -11.05
N ALA A 48 9.53 -0.94 -11.88
CA ALA A 48 9.39 -0.95 -13.34
C ALA A 48 8.96 -2.33 -13.90
N HIS A 49 9.22 -3.41 -13.16
CA HIS A 49 8.93 -4.77 -13.58
C HIS A 49 8.04 -5.48 -12.56
N LYS A 50 7.07 -6.24 -13.06
CA LYS A 50 6.26 -7.15 -12.25
C LYS A 50 7.11 -8.34 -11.80
N GLY A 51 6.94 -8.74 -10.55
CA GLY A 51 7.54 -9.96 -10.01
C GLY A 51 6.82 -11.22 -10.49
N ILE A 52 7.02 -12.32 -9.74
CA ILE A 52 6.41 -13.62 -10.04
C ILE A 52 4.89 -13.47 -10.10
N ALA A 53 4.26 -14.16 -11.05
CA ALA A 53 2.81 -14.15 -11.26
C ALA A 53 2.20 -12.76 -11.56
N GLY A 54 3.00 -11.77 -11.97
CA GLY A 54 2.50 -10.46 -12.34
C GLY A 54 2.25 -9.50 -11.16
N LEU A 55 2.70 -9.87 -9.95
CA LEU A 55 2.54 -9.05 -8.74
C LEU A 55 3.71 -8.07 -8.58
N TYR A 56 3.40 -6.83 -8.22
CA TYR A 56 4.41 -5.89 -7.74
C TYR A 56 4.62 -6.11 -6.24
N GLN A 57 5.89 -6.20 -5.82
CA GLN A 57 6.26 -6.28 -4.42
C GLN A 57 7.16 -5.09 -4.09
N MET A 58 6.83 -4.40 -3.00
CA MET A 58 7.60 -3.28 -2.48
C MET A 58 7.42 -3.16 -0.98
N SER A 59 8.31 -2.42 -0.33
CA SER A 59 8.20 -2.01 1.06
C SER A 59 8.20 -0.48 1.15
N GLY A 60 7.39 0.09 2.03
CA GLY A 60 7.37 1.52 2.31
C GLY A 60 7.53 1.79 3.80
N LEU A 61 8.24 2.87 4.13
CA LEU A 61 8.41 3.31 5.51
C LEU A 61 7.29 4.26 5.92
N CYS A 62 6.66 3.93 7.03
CA CYS A 62 5.63 4.71 7.70
C CYS A 62 6.26 5.95 8.36
N ARG A 63 5.75 7.14 8.03
CA ARG A 63 6.15 8.42 8.63
C ARG A 63 5.00 9.06 9.39
#